data_AF-A0A1V6HHL5-F1
#
_entry.id   AF-A0A1V6HHL5-F1
#
_cell.length_a   1.000
_cell.length_b   1.000
_cell.length_c   1.000
_cell.angle_alpha   90.00
_cell.angle_beta   90.00
_cell.angle_gamma   90.00
#
_symmetry.space_group_name_H-M   'P 1'
#
loop_
_entity.id
_entity.type
_entity.pdbx_description
1 polymer ?
#
loop_
_entity_poly.entity_id
_entity_poly.type
_entity_poly.pdbx_seq_one_letter_code
_entity_poly.pdbx_strand_id
1 'polypeptide(L)'
;MSRGENRTASRRRLWPLWLIALLVMLAAAVYQRRTGPTYPVRGTAPAGGETISYRLPRSAIAGTDAAISIPAVPGVTGELRWRRLRSDDDWREVPLAHDGGHLHAVLPAQPPAGKVEYLLRLHTPAGETVALPAGEPVVLRFRGAVPAWLLLPHVLLMFLAMLVAVRTGLGGLFAPAGTARLARWAFGGITLGGLVLGPLVQQRAFGALWTGWPYGGDLTDNKTLFMWLAWLVVVVAVRAGGAERRAWARLLVVAATIVTLVVYVVPHSLRGSELDYRAIERGVPPEAAVATG
;
A
#
# COMPACT_ATOMS: atom_id res chain seq x y z
N MET A 1 4.34 -50.39 -18.99
CA MET A 1 5.06 -49.24 -18.39
C MET A 1 4.89 -47.98 -19.24
N SER A 2 3.76 -47.25 -19.20
CA SER A 2 3.56 -46.05 -20.07
C SER A 2 2.71 -44.91 -19.47
N ARG A 3 2.22 -45.03 -18.22
CA ARG A 3 1.49 -43.93 -17.54
C ARG A 3 2.37 -42.98 -16.73
N GLY A 4 3.60 -43.38 -16.39
CA GLY A 4 4.53 -42.58 -15.57
C GLY A 4 5.27 -41.50 -16.36
N GLU A 5 5.72 -41.83 -17.56
CA GLU A 5 6.58 -40.98 -18.40
C GLU A 5 5.83 -39.81 -19.05
N ASN A 6 4.55 -40.01 -19.36
CA ASN A 6 3.68 -38.93 -19.88
C ASN A 6 3.29 -37.90 -18.81
N ARG A 7 3.26 -38.26 -17.53
CA ARG A 7 2.95 -37.33 -16.43
C ARG A 7 4.12 -36.40 -16.09
N THR A 8 5.35 -36.89 -16.19
CA THR A 8 6.56 -36.10 -15.95
C THR A 8 6.81 -35.10 -17.07
N ALA A 9 6.58 -35.48 -18.33
CA ALA A 9 6.62 -34.57 -19.49
C ALA A 9 5.56 -33.46 -19.42
N SER A 10 4.33 -33.77 -18.94
CA SER A 10 3.26 -32.78 -18.77
C SER A 10 3.56 -31.78 -17.64
N ARG A 11 4.19 -32.19 -16.54
CA ARG A 11 4.60 -31.28 -15.45
C ARG A 11 5.70 -30.31 -15.89
N ARG A 12 6.66 -30.76 -16.71
CA ARG A 12 7.73 -29.91 -17.26
C ARG A 12 7.22 -28.84 -18.24
N ARG A 13 6.04 -29.01 -18.85
CA ARG A 13 5.44 -27.96 -19.70
C ARG A 13 4.75 -26.83 -18.94
N LEU A 14 4.50 -26.99 -17.63
CA LEU A 14 3.71 -26.03 -16.85
C LEU A 14 4.53 -25.19 -15.87
N TRP A 15 5.78 -25.57 -15.59
CA TRP A 15 6.69 -24.81 -14.74
C TRP A 15 7.00 -23.41 -15.28
N PRO A 16 7.15 -23.17 -16.61
CA PRO A 16 7.48 -21.83 -17.11
C PRO A 16 6.36 -20.82 -16.78
N LEU A 17 5.09 -21.27 -16.80
CA LEU A 17 3.96 -20.42 -16.45
C LEU A 17 3.97 -20.01 -14.98
N TRP A 18 4.46 -20.88 -14.08
CA TRP A 18 4.66 -20.54 -12.67
C TRP A 18 5.84 -19.60 -12.47
N LEU A 19 6.94 -19.80 -13.21
CA LEU A 19 8.08 -18.87 -13.18
C LEU A 19 7.65 -17.47 -13.62
N ILE A 20 6.96 -17.35 -14.76
CA ILE A 20 6.46 -16.07 -15.26
C ILE A 20 5.52 -15.42 -14.24
N ALA A 21 4.56 -16.18 -13.68
CA ALA A 21 3.66 -15.66 -12.67
C ALA A 21 4.41 -15.17 -11.41
N LEU A 22 5.46 -15.88 -10.99
CA LEU A 22 6.31 -15.46 -9.87
C LEU A 22 7.07 -14.18 -10.18
N LEU A 23 7.67 -14.06 -11.36
CA LEU A 23 8.38 -12.84 -11.78
C LEU A 23 7.44 -11.64 -11.83
N VAL A 24 6.22 -11.80 -12.36
CA VAL A 24 5.20 -10.75 -12.38
C VAL A 24 4.78 -10.35 -10.97
N MET A 25 4.56 -11.32 -10.07
CA MET A 25 4.21 -11.06 -8.68
C MET A 25 5.34 -10.29 -7.96
N LEU A 26 6.60 -10.70 -8.12
CA LEU A 26 7.76 -10.03 -7.52
C LEU A 26 7.93 -8.61 -8.07
N ALA A 27 7.78 -8.42 -9.38
CA ALA A 27 7.84 -7.11 -10.00
C ALA A 27 6.76 -6.16 -9.43
N ALA A 28 5.53 -6.64 -9.30
CA ALA A 28 4.45 -5.86 -8.68
C ALA A 28 4.73 -5.55 -7.21
N ALA A 29 5.24 -6.51 -6.43
CA ALA A 29 5.60 -6.30 -5.03
C ALA A 29 6.67 -5.20 -4.87
N VAL A 30 7.71 -5.22 -5.70
CA VAL A 30 8.76 -4.19 -5.71
C VAL A 30 8.18 -2.83 -6.10
N TYR A 31 7.35 -2.80 -7.14
CA TYR A 31 6.67 -1.57 -7.58
C TYR A 31 5.82 -0.97 -6.47
N GLN A 32 4.92 -1.76 -5.85
CA GLN A 32 4.06 -1.34 -4.76
C GLN A 32 4.84 -0.82 -3.55
N ARG A 33 5.95 -1.47 -3.20
CA ARG A 33 6.79 -1.02 -2.08
C ARG A 33 7.43 0.34 -2.35
N ARG A 34 7.80 0.63 -3.60
CA ARG A 34 8.43 1.91 -4.00
C ARG A 34 7.41 3.03 -4.17
N THR A 35 6.22 2.73 -4.69
CA THR A 35 5.16 3.73 -4.92
C THR A 35 4.19 3.88 -3.75
N GLY A 36 4.32 3.01 -2.73
CA GLY A 36 3.49 3.05 -1.53
C GLY A 36 3.71 4.32 -0.71
N PRO A 37 2.68 4.79 0.03
CA PRO A 37 2.71 6.05 0.76
C PRO A 37 3.62 6.01 1.98
N THR A 38 3.99 4.83 2.46
CA THR A 38 4.83 4.66 3.65
C THR A 38 6.32 4.71 3.33
N TYR A 39 6.70 4.67 2.04
CA TYR A 39 8.11 4.72 1.65
C TYR A 39 8.70 6.10 1.98
N PRO A 40 9.83 6.25 2.67
CA PRO A 40 10.32 7.57 3.07
C PRO A 40 10.65 8.46 1.87
N VAL A 41 10.44 9.78 2.01
CA VAL A 41 10.93 10.76 1.03
C VAL A 41 12.44 10.87 1.22
N ARG A 42 13.19 10.69 0.13
CA ARG A 42 14.65 10.78 0.13
C ARG A 42 15.07 11.82 -0.87
N GLY A 43 16.13 12.54 -0.55
CA GLY A 43 16.73 13.50 -1.46
C GLY A 43 18.08 13.93 -0.95
N THR A 44 18.68 14.83 -1.72
CA THR A 44 19.91 15.52 -1.35
C THR A 44 19.67 17.01 -1.44
N ALA A 45 20.32 17.78 -0.59
CA ALA A 45 20.26 19.24 -0.64
C ALA A 45 21.60 19.83 -0.23
N PRO A 46 21.99 20.99 -0.81
CA PRO A 46 23.12 21.74 -0.31
C PRO A 46 22.77 22.35 1.05
N ALA A 47 23.67 22.25 2.02
CA ALA A 47 23.56 22.90 3.32
C ALA A 47 24.98 23.19 3.85
N GLY A 48 25.28 24.46 4.15
CA GLY A 48 26.57 24.84 4.76
C GLY A 48 27.81 24.50 3.91
N GLY A 49 27.70 24.53 2.57
CA GLY A 49 28.81 24.17 1.67
C GLY A 49 28.98 22.67 1.42
N GLU A 50 28.19 21.82 2.09
CA GLU A 50 28.16 20.37 1.88
C GLU A 50 26.84 19.93 1.23
N THR A 51 26.81 18.75 0.62
CA THR A 51 25.56 18.13 0.17
C THR A 51 25.13 17.07 1.16
N ILE A 52 24.01 17.30 1.84
CA ILE A 52 23.44 16.32 2.77
C ILE A 52 22.46 15.41 2.07
N SER A 53 22.45 14.14 2.47
CA SER A 53 21.39 13.19 2.13
C SER A 53 20.41 13.08 3.28
N TYR A 54 19.11 13.14 2.99
CA TYR A 54 18.07 13.09 4.01
C TYR A 54 17.05 11.98 3.73
N ARG A 55 16.38 11.53 4.79
CA ARG A 55 15.33 10.52 4.76
C ARG A 55 14.20 10.93 5.69
N LEU A 56 13.12 11.44 5.10
CA LEU A 56 11.95 11.92 5.83
C LEU A 56 10.87 10.82 5.87
N PRO A 57 10.44 10.36 7.06
CA PRO A 57 9.43 9.31 7.18
C PRO A 57 8.05 9.78 6.70
N ARG A 58 7.28 8.85 6.11
CA ARG A 58 5.87 9.06 5.71
C ARG A 58 4.87 8.18 6.50
N SER A 59 5.35 7.39 7.45
CA SER A 59 4.47 6.68 8.38
C SER A 59 5.04 6.62 9.79
N ALA A 60 4.17 6.74 10.79
CA ALA A 60 4.46 6.59 12.21
C ALA A 60 3.38 5.73 12.89
N ILE A 61 3.67 5.23 14.09
CA ILE A 61 2.68 4.53 14.93
C ILE A 61 1.83 5.57 15.65
N ALA A 62 0.51 5.38 15.59
CA ALA A 62 -0.45 6.22 16.29
C ALA A 62 -0.26 6.12 17.80
N GLY A 63 -0.43 7.23 18.51
CA GLY A 63 -0.22 7.32 19.97
C GLY A 63 1.24 7.42 20.42
N THR A 64 2.20 7.49 19.48
CA THR A 64 3.61 7.76 19.79
C THR A 64 4.12 8.94 18.98
N ASP A 65 5.02 9.72 19.55
CA ASP A 65 5.70 10.80 18.83
C ASP A 65 6.54 10.25 17.68
N ALA A 66 6.57 10.99 16.57
CA ALA A 66 7.34 10.61 15.39
C ALA A 66 8.64 11.41 15.35
N ALA A 67 9.77 10.71 15.52
CA ALA A 67 11.09 11.30 15.39
C ALA A 67 11.43 11.59 13.92
N ILE A 68 11.81 12.83 13.64
CA ILE A 68 12.35 13.30 12.37
C ILE A 68 13.81 13.62 12.60
N SER A 69 14.72 13.01 11.85
CA SER A 69 16.15 13.31 11.95
C SER A 69 16.82 13.38 10.58
N ILE A 70 17.84 14.24 10.53
CA ILE A 70 18.75 14.38 9.39
C ILE A 70 20.19 14.49 9.92
N PRO A 71 21.21 14.16 9.11
CA PRO A 71 22.59 14.41 9.47
C PRO A 71 22.81 15.89 9.80
N ALA A 72 23.56 16.16 10.87
CA ALA A 72 23.95 17.52 11.22
C ALA A 72 25.07 18.01 10.30
N VAL A 73 25.08 19.31 10.01
CA VAL A 73 26.16 19.99 9.30
C VAL A 73 26.68 21.11 10.20
N PRO A 74 28.00 21.30 10.34
CA PRO A 74 28.57 22.36 11.17
C PRO A 74 27.98 23.74 10.85
N GLY A 75 27.50 24.44 11.88
CA GLY A 75 26.93 25.78 11.76
C GLY A 75 25.54 25.84 11.11
N VAL A 76 25.00 24.73 10.61
CA VAL A 76 23.64 24.67 10.10
C VAL A 76 22.68 24.42 11.25
N THR A 77 21.66 25.27 11.36
CA THR A 77 20.52 25.07 12.25
C THR A 77 19.28 24.78 11.42
N GLY A 78 18.15 24.48 12.06
CA GLY A 78 16.91 24.34 11.32
C GLY A 78 15.68 24.25 12.20
N GLU A 79 14.55 24.23 11.53
CA GLU A 79 13.23 24.11 12.11
C GLU A 79 12.40 23.06 11.35
N LEU A 80 11.58 22.34 12.10
CA LEU A 80 10.50 21.52 11.60
C LEU A 80 9.24 22.38 11.53
N ARG A 81 8.70 22.55 10.31
CA ARG A 81 7.39 23.18 10.11
C ARG A 81 6.36 22.11 9.87
N TRP A 82 5.25 22.12 10.61
CA TRP A 82 4.20 21.13 10.44
C TRP A 82 2.81 21.66 10.77
N ARG A 83 1.78 20.99 10.24
CA ARG A 83 0.38 21.14 10.67
C ARG A 83 -0.42 19.88 10.38
N ARG A 84 -1.61 19.76 10.96
CA ARG A 84 -2.55 18.67 10.65
C ARG A 84 -3.07 18.84 9.22
N LEU A 85 -3.04 17.76 8.42
CA LEU A 85 -3.45 17.80 7.03
C LEU A 85 -4.96 18.10 6.93
N ARG A 86 -5.37 18.99 6.01
CA ARG A 86 -6.79 19.38 5.81
C ARG A 86 -7.49 19.88 7.09
N SER A 87 -6.73 20.47 8.00
CA SER A 87 -7.24 21.20 9.16
C SER A 87 -7.19 22.71 8.92
N ASP A 88 -7.78 23.48 9.83
CA ASP A 88 -7.69 24.95 9.86
C ASP A 88 -6.52 25.42 10.75
N ASP A 89 -5.55 24.53 11.04
CA ASP A 89 -4.35 24.87 11.79
C ASP A 89 -3.40 25.77 11.01
N ASP A 90 -2.86 26.76 11.73
CA ASP A 90 -1.63 27.45 11.33
C ASP A 90 -0.42 26.52 11.39
N TRP A 91 0.58 26.84 10.57
CA TRP A 91 1.87 26.15 10.61
C TRP A 91 2.56 26.36 11.95
N ARG A 92 2.96 25.27 12.58
CA ARG A 92 3.76 25.27 13.81
C ARG A 92 5.21 25.06 13.46
N GLU A 93 6.08 25.77 14.16
CA GLU A 93 7.53 25.73 13.97
C GLU A 93 8.19 25.20 15.23
N VAL A 94 9.01 24.17 15.08
CA VAL A 94 9.72 23.52 16.18
C VAL A 94 11.21 23.53 15.83
N PRO A 95 12.09 24.15 16.64
CA PRO A 95 13.51 24.15 16.36
C PRO A 95 14.07 22.73 16.40
N LEU A 96 14.99 22.43 15.49
CA LEU A 96 15.70 21.16 15.49
C LEU A 96 16.75 21.16 16.60
N ALA A 97 16.72 20.15 17.45
CA ALA A 97 17.75 19.89 18.45
C ALA A 97 18.95 19.18 17.83
N HIS A 98 20.14 19.42 18.37
CA HIS A 98 21.39 18.82 17.90
C HIS A 98 21.88 17.78 18.91
N ASP A 99 22.23 16.57 18.46
CA ASP A 99 22.71 15.46 19.32
C ASP A 99 24.18 15.07 19.14
N GLY A 100 24.93 15.84 18.34
CA GLY A 100 26.34 15.61 18.04
C GLY A 100 26.58 15.03 16.65
N GLY A 101 25.59 14.37 16.05
CA GLY A 101 25.65 13.88 14.67
C GLY A 101 24.40 14.15 13.84
N HIS A 102 23.29 14.52 14.47
CA HIS A 102 22.01 14.73 13.81
C HIS A 102 21.32 16.00 14.32
N LEU A 103 20.58 16.61 13.41
CA LEU A 103 19.51 17.55 13.73
C LEU A 103 18.20 16.76 13.78
N HIS A 104 17.46 16.89 14.88
CA HIS A 104 16.23 16.13 15.08
C HIS A 104 15.13 16.96 15.74
N ALA A 105 13.89 16.58 15.45
CA ALA A 105 12.71 17.07 16.14
C ALA A 105 11.67 15.97 16.23
N VAL A 106 10.68 16.18 17.09
CA VAL A 106 9.56 15.27 17.29
C VAL A 106 8.28 15.91 16.78
N LEU A 107 7.55 15.15 15.96
CA LEU A 107 6.16 15.44 15.66
C LEU A 107 5.29 14.80 16.74
N PRO A 108 4.34 15.54 17.33
CA PRO A 108 3.50 15.00 18.40
C PRO A 108 2.62 13.87 17.88
N ALA A 109 2.41 12.88 18.73
CA ALA A 109 1.54 11.75 18.48
C ALA A 109 0.17 12.18 17.92
N GLN A 110 -0.32 11.45 16.91
CA GLN A 110 -1.67 11.59 16.39
C GLN A 110 -2.48 10.30 16.57
N PRO A 111 -3.82 10.38 16.61
CA PRO A 111 -4.68 9.20 16.57
C PRO A 111 -4.54 8.42 15.25
N PRO A 112 -5.02 7.16 15.20
CA PRO A 112 -5.07 6.37 13.97
C PRO A 112 -5.78 7.11 12.83
N ALA A 113 -5.30 6.91 11.60
CA ALA A 113 -5.75 7.63 10.41
C ALA A 113 -5.43 9.13 10.36
N GLY A 114 -4.84 9.68 11.43
CA GLY A 114 -4.32 11.05 11.44
C GLY A 114 -3.21 11.24 10.40
N LYS A 115 -3.28 12.36 9.69
CA LYS A 115 -2.22 12.82 8.77
C LYS A 115 -1.73 14.19 9.18
N VAL A 116 -0.43 14.39 9.09
CA VAL A 116 0.19 15.72 9.23
C VAL A 116 1.03 15.97 8.00
N GLU A 117 1.14 17.23 7.61
CA GLU A 117 2.09 17.67 6.60
C GLU A 117 3.24 18.41 7.28
N TYR A 118 4.46 18.13 6.86
CA TYR A 118 5.64 18.75 7.43
C TYR A 118 6.76 18.92 6.41
N LEU A 119 7.66 19.86 6.70
CA LEU A 119 8.92 20.07 5.99
C LEU A 119 9.98 20.55 6.98
N LEU A 120 11.24 20.40 6.62
CA LEU A 120 12.34 21.01 7.36
C LEU A 120 12.79 22.28 6.64
N ARG A 121 13.15 23.32 7.39
CA ARG A 121 13.93 24.44 6.87
C ARG A 121 15.27 24.46 7.57
N LEU A 122 16.32 24.45 6.77
CA LEU A 122 17.69 24.57 7.27
C LEU A 122 18.17 25.98 7.04
N HIS A 123 18.83 26.54 8.03
CA HIS A 123 19.45 27.86 7.98
C HIS A 123 20.96 27.67 7.97
N THR A 124 21.60 28.12 6.91
CA THR A 124 23.06 28.02 6.75
C THR A 124 23.75 29.21 7.41
N PRO A 125 25.05 29.09 7.77
CA PRO A 125 25.84 30.21 8.25
C PRO A 125 25.89 31.40 7.28
N ALA A 126 25.71 31.16 5.97
CA ALA A 126 25.68 32.19 4.93
C ALA A 126 24.34 32.96 4.86
N GLY A 127 23.36 32.62 5.71
CA GLY A 127 22.03 33.24 5.72
C GLY A 127 21.04 32.65 4.71
N GLU A 128 21.42 31.58 4.00
CA GLU A 128 20.52 30.89 3.07
C GLU A 128 19.57 29.96 3.82
N THR A 129 18.33 29.87 3.34
CA THR A 129 17.33 28.93 3.87
C THR A 129 17.00 27.87 2.83
N VAL A 130 17.15 26.60 3.22
CA VAL A 130 16.95 25.44 2.34
C VAL A 130 15.80 24.59 2.88
N ALA A 131 14.75 24.41 2.07
CA ALA A 131 13.61 23.57 2.43
C ALA A 131 13.84 22.10 2.05
N LEU A 132 13.53 21.18 2.96
CA LEU A 132 13.58 19.74 2.75
C LEU A 132 12.20 19.12 2.95
N PRO A 133 11.59 18.53 1.91
CA PRO A 133 11.99 18.59 0.51
C PRO A 133 11.80 20.00 -0.08
N ALA A 134 12.46 20.30 -1.21
CA ALA A 134 12.34 21.60 -1.90
C ALA A 134 10.96 21.83 -2.55
N GLY A 135 10.18 20.75 -2.74
CA GLY A 135 8.85 20.78 -3.34
C GLY A 135 7.74 20.71 -2.30
N GLU A 136 6.81 19.78 -2.51
CA GLU A 136 5.64 19.62 -1.64
C GLU A 136 6.01 19.10 -0.24
N PRO A 137 5.33 19.56 0.82
CA PRO A 137 5.48 19.04 2.16
C PRO A 137 5.32 17.51 2.21
N VAL A 138 6.03 16.88 3.13
CA VAL A 138 5.91 15.45 3.38
C VAL A 138 4.63 15.19 4.16
N VAL A 139 3.76 14.33 3.62
CA VAL A 139 2.60 13.82 4.35
C VAL A 139 3.01 12.61 5.18
N LEU A 140 2.94 12.74 6.51
CA LEU A 140 3.14 11.68 7.48
C LEU A 140 1.78 11.11 7.91
N ARG A 141 1.59 9.80 7.73
CA ARG A 141 0.37 9.09 8.17
C ARG A 141 0.62 8.28 9.45
N PHE A 142 -0.24 8.50 10.44
CA PHE A 142 -0.25 7.72 11.67
C PHE A 142 -1.16 6.50 11.51
N ARG A 143 -0.62 5.32 11.82
CA ARG A 143 -1.33 4.05 11.76
C ARG A 143 -1.29 3.35 13.12
N GLY A 144 -2.38 2.69 13.49
CA GLY A 144 -2.39 1.80 14.64
C GLY A 144 -1.40 0.63 14.47
N ALA A 145 -0.97 0.07 15.60
CA ALA A 145 -0.12 -1.10 15.62
C ALA A 145 -0.91 -2.35 15.20
N VAL A 146 -0.62 -2.88 14.01
CA VAL A 146 -1.24 -4.12 13.53
C VAL A 146 -0.38 -5.32 13.95
N PRO A 147 -0.94 -6.29 14.70
CA PRO A 147 -0.20 -7.47 15.11
C PRO A 147 0.34 -8.28 13.92
N ALA A 148 1.57 -8.78 14.03
CA ALA A 148 2.22 -9.55 12.97
C ALA A 148 1.44 -10.82 12.59
N TRP A 149 0.80 -11.48 13.56
CA TRP A 149 -0.02 -12.67 13.32
C TRP A 149 -1.24 -12.40 12.44
N LEU A 150 -1.70 -11.15 12.32
CA LEU A 150 -2.79 -10.74 11.44
C LEU A 150 -2.27 -10.21 10.11
N LEU A 151 -1.25 -9.34 10.15
CA LEU A 151 -0.67 -8.73 8.96
C LEU A 151 0.03 -9.75 8.06
N LEU A 152 0.79 -10.68 8.63
CA LEU A 152 1.58 -11.64 7.85
C LEU A 152 0.68 -12.60 7.05
N PRO A 153 -0.37 -13.23 7.61
CA PRO A 153 -1.30 -14.04 6.82
C PRO A 153 -2.06 -13.25 5.76
N HIS A 154 -2.47 -12.01 6.05
CA HIS A 154 -3.10 -11.13 5.06
C HIS A 154 -2.21 -10.92 3.84
N VAL A 155 -0.98 -10.45 4.06
CA VAL A 155 -0.02 -10.16 2.99
C VAL A 155 0.35 -11.43 2.22
N LEU A 156 0.57 -12.54 2.92
CA LEU A 156 0.86 -13.84 2.30
C LEU A 156 -0.28 -14.28 1.37
N LEU A 157 -1.53 -14.24 1.85
CA LEU A 157 -2.68 -14.64 1.04
C LEU A 157 -2.88 -13.74 -0.17
N MET A 158 -2.67 -12.42 -0.03
CA MET A 158 -2.73 -11.50 -1.16
C MET A 158 -1.67 -11.81 -2.22
N PHE A 159 -0.43 -12.10 -1.84
CA PHE A 159 0.61 -12.47 -2.81
C PHE A 159 0.37 -13.84 -3.45
N LEU A 160 -0.03 -14.84 -2.66
CA LEU A 160 -0.37 -16.16 -3.19
C LEU A 160 -1.59 -16.10 -4.12
N ALA A 161 -2.60 -15.30 -3.79
CA ALA A 161 -3.75 -15.08 -4.64
C ALA A 161 -3.35 -14.44 -5.97
N MET A 162 -2.49 -13.41 -5.96
CA MET A 162 -1.96 -12.79 -7.17
C MET A 162 -1.16 -13.79 -8.02
N LEU A 163 -0.27 -14.57 -7.40
CA LEU A 163 0.52 -15.60 -8.08
C LEU A 163 -0.39 -16.61 -8.80
N VAL A 164 -1.39 -17.13 -8.09
CA VAL A 164 -2.35 -18.09 -8.64
C VAL A 164 -3.23 -17.42 -9.71
N ALA A 165 -3.65 -16.17 -9.53
CA ALA A 165 -4.41 -15.40 -10.49
C ALA A 165 -3.66 -15.27 -11.83
N VAL A 166 -2.42 -14.78 -11.81
CA VAL A 166 -1.57 -14.65 -13.01
C VAL A 166 -1.32 -16.00 -13.65
N ARG A 167 -1.04 -17.04 -12.84
CA ARG A 167 -0.87 -18.40 -13.34
C ARG A 167 -2.14 -18.93 -14.01
N THR A 168 -3.31 -18.58 -13.48
CA THR A 168 -4.61 -18.96 -14.04
C THR A 168 -4.86 -18.25 -15.38
N GLY A 169 -4.55 -16.96 -15.46
CA GLY A 169 -4.54 -16.15 -16.69
C GLY A 169 -3.71 -16.79 -17.81
N LEU A 170 -2.44 -17.08 -17.51
CA LEU A 170 -1.54 -17.76 -18.44
C LEU A 170 -2.04 -19.17 -18.83
N GLY A 171 -2.63 -19.90 -17.87
CA GLY A 171 -3.28 -21.19 -18.14
C GLY A 171 -4.47 -21.08 -19.08
N GLY A 172 -5.29 -20.03 -18.96
CA GLY A 172 -6.41 -19.77 -19.86
C GLY A 172 -5.99 -19.65 -21.34
N LEU A 173 -4.81 -19.10 -21.59
CA LEU A 173 -4.25 -18.91 -22.94
C LEU A 173 -3.51 -20.14 -23.46
N PHE A 174 -2.61 -20.72 -22.65
CA PHE A 174 -1.62 -21.69 -23.14
C PHE A 174 -1.86 -23.12 -22.64
N ALA A 175 -2.59 -23.31 -21.55
CA ALA A 175 -2.76 -24.61 -20.91
C ALA A 175 -4.07 -24.69 -20.08
N PRO A 176 -5.24 -24.82 -20.72
CA PRO A 176 -6.55 -24.65 -20.09
C PRO A 176 -6.92 -25.77 -19.11
N ALA A 177 -6.14 -26.85 -19.06
CA ALA A 177 -6.34 -27.93 -18.11
C ALA A 177 -6.09 -27.45 -16.67
N GLY A 178 -7.09 -27.60 -15.81
CA GLY A 178 -6.98 -27.24 -14.38
C GLY A 178 -7.24 -25.77 -14.04
N THR A 179 -7.54 -24.91 -15.03
CA THR A 179 -7.86 -23.48 -14.84
C THR A 179 -9.02 -23.28 -13.85
N ALA A 180 -10.05 -24.13 -13.88
CA ALA A 180 -11.17 -24.09 -12.94
C ALA A 180 -10.77 -24.26 -11.46
N ARG A 181 -9.77 -25.09 -11.19
CA ARG A 181 -9.27 -25.30 -9.83
C ARG A 181 -8.44 -24.11 -9.39
N LEU A 182 -7.56 -23.61 -10.25
CA LEU A 182 -6.73 -22.45 -9.95
C LEU A 182 -7.56 -21.17 -9.77
N ALA A 183 -8.61 -20.98 -10.56
CA ALA A 183 -9.54 -19.86 -10.40
C ALA A 183 -10.24 -19.87 -9.03
N ARG A 184 -10.66 -21.05 -8.54
CA ARG A 184 -11.22 -21.19 -7.19
C ARG A 184 -10.21 -20.89 -6.10
N TRP A 185 -8.94 -21.29 -6.28
CA TRP A 185 -7.88 -20.96 -5.34
C TRP A 185 -7.57 -19.46 -5.32
N ALA A 186 -7.49 -18.80 -6.49
CA ALA A 186 -7.32 -17.35 -6.57
C ALA A 186 -8.49 -16.62 -5.88
N PHE A 187 -9.73 -16.99 -6.22
CA PHE A 187 -10.93 -16.40 -5.61
C PHE A 187 -10.97 -16.61 -4.09
N GLY A 188 -10.68 -17.82 -3.61
CA GLY A 188 -10.60 -18.10 -2.16
C GLY A 188 -9.53 -17.27 -1.45
N GLY A 189 -8.35 -17.14 -2.07
CA GLY A 189 -7.26 -16.31 -1.56
C GLY A 189 -7.61 -14.82 -1.51
N ILE A 190 -8.27 -14.29 -2.55
CA ILE A 190 -8.76 -12.90 -2.57
C ILE A 190 -9.85 -12.69 -1.53
N THR A 191 -10.75 -13.66 -1.36
CA THR A 191 -11.83 -13.57 -0.36
C THR A 191 -11.24 -13.52 1.06
N LEU A 192 -10.40 -14.50 1.42
CA LEU A 192 -9.84 -14.57 2.76
C LEU A 192 -8.80 -13.47 3.01
N GLY A 193 -7.89 -13.25 2.07
CA GLY A 193 -6.86 -12.22 2.19
C GLY A 193 -7.45 -10.82 2.09
N GLY A 194 -8.24 -10.55 1.06
CA GLY A 194 -8.72 -9.21 0.72
C GLY A 194 -9.99 -8.78 1.47
N LEU A 195 -11.03 -9.61 1.52
CA LEU A 195 -12.33 -9.23 2.09
C LEU A 195 -12.55 -9.67 3.55
N VAL A 196 -11.70 -10.54 4.10
CA VAL A 196 -11.76 -10.94 5.52
C VAL A 196 -10.60 -10.33 6.28
N LEU A 197 -9.36 -10.73 5.97
CA LEU A 197 -8.20 -10.25 6.71
C LEU A 197 -7.87 -8.78 6.41
N GLY A 198 -8.14 -8.30 5.20
CA GLY A 198 -7.95 -6.90 4.81
C GLY A 198 -8.71 -5.93 5.72
N PRO A 199 -10.05 -6.05 5.84
CA PRO A 199 -10.86 -5.27 6.78
C PRO A 199 -10.38 -5.33 8.22
N LEU A 200 -9.98 -6.52 8.70
CA LEU A 200 -9.46 -6.68 10.06
C LEU A 200 -8.14 -5.92 10.26
N VAL A 201 -7.23 -5.96 9.27
CA VAL A 201 -6.01 -5.15 9.27
C VAL A 201 -6.36 -3.66 9.24
N GLN A 202 -7.33 -3.25 8.43
CA GLN A 202 -7.77 -1.86 8.29
C GLN A 202 -8.34 -1.31 9.59
N GLN A 203 -9.19 -2.09 10.28
CA GLN A 203 -9.76 -1.72 11.57
C GLN A 203 -8.66 -1.46 12.60
N ARG A 204 -7.62 -2.31 12.65
CA ARG A 204 -6.50 -2.12 13.58
C ARG A 204 -5.58 -0.97 13.19
N ALA A 205 -5.46 -0.67 11.90
CA ALA A 205 -4.60 0.41 11.41
C ALA A 205 -5.27 1.79 11.49
N PHE A 206 -6.58 1.87 11.23
CA PHE A 206 -7.29 3.13 10.96
C PHE A 206 -8.65 3.26 11.65
N GLY A 207 -9.09 2.26 12.44
CA GLY A 207 -10.36 2.32 13.18
C GLY A 207 -11.60 1.93 12.38
N ALA A 208 -11.50 1.76 11.06
CA ALA A 208 -12.62 1.37 10.20
C ALA A 208 -12.41 0.00 9.54
N LEU A 209 -13.44 -0.85 9.55
CA LEU A 209 -13.39 -2.17 8.90
C LEU A 209 -13.44 -2.07 7.38
N TRP A 210 -14.32 -1.22 6.86
CA TRP A 210 -14.53 -1.05 5.42
C TRP A 210 -15.02 0.37 5.15
N THR A 211 -14.33 1.05 4.24
CA THR A 211 -14.63 2.43 3.82
C THR A 211 -14.81 2.51 2.30
N GLY A 212 -14.86 1.37 1.61
CA GLY A 212 -15.29 1.26 0.22
C GLY A 212 -16.81 1.22 0.05
N TRP A 213 -17.25 1.03 -1.19
CA TRP A 213 -18.65 0.93 -1.56
C TRP A 213 -19.33 -0.25 -0.84
N PRO A 214 -20.59 -0.13 -0.39
CA PRO A 214 -21.50 1.01 -0.56
C PRO A 214 -21.37 2.12 0.49
N TYR A 215 -20.52 1.94 1.50
CA TYR A 215 -20.46 2.84 2.66
C TYR A 215 -19.51 4.03 2.48
N GLY A 216 -18.58 3.98 1.52
CA GLY A 216 -17.67 5.07 1.21
C GLY A 216 -16.96 4.93 -0.13
N GLY A 217 -15.93 5.75 -0.34
CA GLY A 217 -15.14 5.85 -1.57
C GLY A 217 -13.69 5.37 -1.49
N ASP A 218 -13.28 4.64 -0.45
CA ASP A 218 -11.87 4.23 -0.28
C ASP A 218 -11.40 3.40 -1.48
N LEU A 219 -10.31 3.86 -2.09
CA LEU A 219 -9.82 3.29 -3.33
C LEU A 219 -9.26 1.88 -3.13
N THR A 220 -8.72 1.58 -1.95
CA THR A 220 -8.11 0.27 -1.64
C THR A 220 -9.19 -0.79 -1.49
N ASP A 221 -10.25 -0.47 -0.74
CA ASP A 221 -11.41 -1.33 -0.57
C ASP A 221 -12.14 -1.55 -1.90
N ASN A 222 -12.39 -0.48 -2.65
CA ASN A 222 -13.07 -0.55 -3.95
C ASN A 222 -12.32 -1.38 -4.98
N LYS A 223 -10.99 -1.24 -5.06
CA LYS A 223 -10.16 -2.08 -5.94
C LYS A 223 -10.23 -3.55 -5.55
N THR A 224 -10.19 -3.84 -4.25
CA THR A 224 -10.26 -5.21 -3.73
C THR A 224 -11.62 -5.83 -4.05
N LEU A 225 -12.71 -5.07 -3.87
CA LEU A 225 -14.06 -5.48 -4.24
C LEU A 225 -14.19 -5.75 -5.75
N PHE A 226 -13.70 -4.84 -6.59
CA PHE A 226 -13.76 -5.00 -8.05
C PHE A 226 -12.96 -6.23 -8.53
N MET A 227 -11.77 -6.44 -7.96
CA MET A 227 -10.98 -7.65 -8.19
C MET A 227 -11.75 -8.90 -7.75
N TRP A 228 -12.36 -8.89 -6.58
CA TRP A 228 -13.15 -10.02 -6.08
C TRP A 228 -14.35 -10.34 -6.99
N LEU A 229 -15.10 -9.31 -7.43
CA LEU A 229 -16.22 -9.46 -8.35
C LEU A 229 -15.80 -10.06 -9.70
N ALA A 230 -14.67 -9.62 -10.26
CA ALA A 230 -14.13 -10.19 -11.48
C ALA A 230 -13.84 -11.69 -11.35
N TRP A 231 -13.26 -12.11 -10.22
CA TRP A 231 -12.98 -13.51 -9.95
C TRP A 231 -14.23 -14.33 -9.59
N LEU A 232 -15.24 -13.72 -8.99
CA LEU A 232 -16.55 -14.35 -8.79
C LEU A 232 -17.18 -14.73 -10.14
N VAL A 233 -17.20 -13.78 -11.08
CA VAL A 233 -17.70 -14.02 -12.44
C VAL A 233 -16.94 -15.16 -13.12
N VAL A 234 -15.61 -15.21 -12.98
CA VAL A 234 -14.79 -16.31 -13.49
C VAL A 234 -15.19 -17.65 -12.89
N VAL A 235 -15.33 -17.74 -11.57
CA VAL A 235 -15.67 -19.01 -10.88
C VAL A 235 -17.05 -19.51 -11.32
N VAL A 236 -18.03 -18.61 -11.49
CA VAL A 236 -19.37 -18.95 -11.99
C VAL A 236 -19.31 -19.39 -13.45
N ALA A 237 -18.63 -18.64 -14.32
CA ALA A 237 -18.56 -18.91 -15.75
C ALA A 237 -17.83 -20.23 -16.07
N VAL A 238 -16.75 -20.54 -15.35
CA VAL A 238 -15.99 -21.79 -15.53
C VAL A 238 -16.79 -23.02 -15.09
N ARG A 239 -17.81 -22.85 -14.23
CA ARG A 239 -18.70 -23.93 -13.78
C ARG A 239 -19.77 -24.30 -14.83
N ALA A 240 -20.11 -23.39 -15.74
CA ALA A 240 -21.14 -23.61 -16.75
C ALA A 240 -20.59 -24.37 -17.99
N GLY A 241 -21.00 -25.63 -18.19
CA GLY A 241 -20.46 -26.52 -19.23
C GLY A 241 -20.87 -26.15 -20.67
N GLY A 242 -19.95 -26.28 -21.62
CA GLY A 242 -20.16 -26.08 -23.07
C GLY A 242 -18.88 -25.65 -23.81
N ALA A 243 -18.74 -25.94 -25.11
CA ALA A 243 -17.53 -25.56 -25.87
C ALA A 243 -17.38 -24.04 -26.01
N GLU A 244 -18.44 -23.35 -26.38
CA GLU A 244 -18.48 -21.88 -26.46
C GLU A 244 -18.30 -21.24 -25.08
N ARG A 245 -18.95 -21.79 -24.05
CA ARG A 245 -18.80 -21.35 -22.66
C ARG A 245 -17.37 -21.51 -22.15
N ARG A 246 -16.63 -22.53 -22.62
CA ARG A 246 -15.20 -22.69 -22.32
C ARG A 246 -14.34 -21.61 -22.97
N ALA A 247 -14.66 -21.15 -24.18
CA ALA A 247 -13.94 -20.06 -24.83
C ALA A 247 -14.19 -18.73 -24.10
N TRP A 248 -15.46 -18.44 -23.79
CA TRP A 248 -15.84 -17.27 -22.97
C TRP A 248 -15.19 -17.28 -21.59
N ALA A 249 -15.16 -18.43 -20.91
CA ALA A 249 -14.52 -18.56 -19.61
C ALA A 249 -13.01 -18.26 -19.66
N ARG A 250 -12.32 -18.57 -20.77
CA ARG A 250 -10.90 -18.21 -20.94
C ARG A 250 -10.71 -16.70 -21.08
N LEU A 251 -11.56 -16.03 -21.85
CA LEU A 251 -11.54 -14.57 -21.98
C LEU A 251 -11.78 -13.90 -20.63
N LEU A 252 -12.76 -14.38 -19.86
CA LEU A 252 -13.04 -13.88 -18.51
C LEU A 252 -11.88 -14.08 -17.56
N VAL A 253 -11.18 -15.22 -17.62
CA VAL A 253 -9.98 -15.49 -16.82
C VAL A 253 -8.86 -14.50 -17.14
N VAL A 254 -8.64 -14.20 -18.42
CA VAL A 254 -7.64 -13.22 -18.85
C VAL A 254 -8.04 -11.82 -18.40
N ALA A 255 -9.31 -11.43 -18.57
CA ALA A 255 -9.83 -10.15 -18.11
C ALA A 255 -9.69 -9.98 -16.60
N ALA A 256 -10.07 -10.98 -15.79
CA ALA A 256 -9.91 -10.94 -14.33
C ALA A 256 -8.43 -10.90 -13.91
N THR A 257 -7.53 -11.53 -14.67
CA THR A 257 -6.08 -11.43 -14.45
C THR A 257 -5.59 -10.01 -14.71
N ILE A 258 -6.03 -9.37 -15.79
CA ILE A 258 -5.70 -7.97 -16.09
C ILE A 258 -6.24 -7.06 -14.98
N VAL A 259 -7.48 -7.25 -14.54
CA VAL A 259 -8.05 -6.51 -13.40
C VAL A 259 -7.18 -6.66 -12.16
N THR A 260 -6.74 -7.89 -11.85
CA THR A 260 -5.83 -8.16 -10.73
C THR A 260 -4.53 -7.36 -10.89
N LEU A 261 -3.88 -7.41 -12.06
CA LEU A 261 -2.64 -6.65 -12.28
C LEU A 261 -2.85 -5.14 -12.15
N VAL A 262 -3.94 -4.60 -12.70
CA VAL A 262 -4.30 -3.18 -12.57
C VAL A 262 -4.48 -2.81 -11.10
N VAL A 263 -5.21 -3.60 -10.32
CA VAL A 263 -5.39 -3.35 -8.88
C VAL A 263 -4.05 -3.29 -8.15
N TYR A 264 -3.10 -4.14 -8.51
CA TYR A 264 -1.78 -4.15 -7.88
C TYR A 264 -0.87 -3.01 -8.38
N VAL A 265 -1.03 -2.55 -9.62
CA VAL A 265 -0.26 -1.43 -10.19
C VAL A 265 -0.79 -0.08 -9.71
N VAL A 266 -2.10 0.11 -9.55
CA VAL A 266 -2.61 1.42 -9.10
C VAL A 266 -2.21 1.65 -7.64
N PRO A 267 -1.45 2.71 -7.31
CA PRO A 267 -0.90 2.92 -5.97
C PRO A 267 -1.96 2.85 -4.85
N HIS A 268 -1.64 2.12 -3.79
CA HIS A 268 -2.49 1.96 -2.60
C HIS A 268 -2.34 3.18 -1.69
N SER A 269 -2.82 4.36 -2.12
CA SER A 269 -2.89 5.55 -1.25
C SER A 269 -3.53 6.80 -1.85
N LEU A 270 -3.84 6.81 -3.15
CA LEU A 270 -4.30 8.06 -3.78
C LEU A 270 -5.57 8.61 -3.11
N ARG A 271 -6.40 7.74 -2.49
CA ARG A 271 -7.61 8.06 -1.72
C ARG A 271 -7.91 6.97 -0.69
N GLY A 272 -7.30 7.08 0.48
CA GLY A 272 -7.45 6.12 1.57
C GLY A 272 -8.06 6.75 2.82
N SER A 273 -8.49 5.91 3.76
CA SER A 273 -9.10 6.34 5.03
C SER A 273 -8.26 7.39 5.77
N GLU A 274 -8.87 8.52 6.10
CA GLU A 274 -8.24 9.71 6.66
C GLU A 274 -9.12 10.27 7.78
N LEU A 275 -8.47 10.81 8.82
CA LEU A 275 -9.16 11.46 9.92
C LEU A 275 -9.60 12.88 9.53
N ASP A 276 -10.88 13.19 9.73
CA ASP A 276 -11.41 14.54 9.59
C ASP A 276 -11.17 15.35 10.87
N TYR A 277 -10.10 16.14 10.89
CA TYR A 277 -9.77 17.00 12.03
C TYR A 277 -10.85 18.06 12.32
N ARG A 278 -11.55 18.55 11.30
CA ARG A 278 -12.63 19.54 11.47
C ARG A 278 -13.86 18.91 12.13
N ALA A 279 -14.10 17.62 11.91
CA ALA A 279 -15.14 16.90 12.65
C ALA A 279 -14.77 16.75 14.13
N ILE A 280 -13.51 16.45 14.43
CA ILE A 280 -13.02 16.35 15.82
C ILE A 280 -13.13 17.69 16.55
N GLU A 281 -12.77 18.79 15.90
CA GLU A 281 -12.90 20.14 16.47
C GLU A 281 -14.35 20.50 16.78
N ARG A 282 -15.31 19.93 16.05
CA ARG A 282 -16.75 20.03 16.32
C ARG A 282 -17.25 19.05 17.39
N GLY A 283 -16.35 18.32 18.05
CA GLY A 283 -16.66 17.40 19.15
C GLY A 283 -16.95 15.96 18.74
N VAL A 284 -16.74 15.57 17.48
CA VAL A 284 -16.92 14.19 17.04
C VAL A 284 -15.76 13.32 17.56
N PRO A 285 -16.02 12.16 18.18
CA PRO A 285 -14.96 11.24 18.61
C PRO A 285 -14.07 10.83 17.42
N PRO A 286 -12.73 10.69 17.60
CA PRO A 286 -11.82 10.34 16.51
C PRO A 286 -12.20 9.08 15.73
N GLU A 287 -12.80 8.10 16.41
CA GLU A 287 -13.24 6.83 15.83
C GLU A 287 -14.40 7.01 14.83
N ALA A 288 -15.26 8.00 15.07
CA ALA A 288 -16.39 8.35 14.21
C ALA A 288 -16.03 9.42 13.16
N ALA A 289 -14.85 10.03 13.27
CA ALA A 289 -14.36 11.07 12.36
C ALA A 289 -13.49 10.52 11.21
N VAL A 290 -13.41 9.19 11.04
CA VAL A 290 -12.67 8.58 9.93
C VAL A 290 -13.52 8.62 8.67
N ALA A 291 -13.06 9.35 7.66
CA ALA A 291 -13.72 9.51 6.37
C ALA A 291 -12.81 9.07 5.22
N THR A 292 -13.33 9.11 4.00
CA THR A 292 -12.55 8.82 2.79
C THR A 292 -11.87 10.09 2.28
N GLY A 293 -10.53 10.06 2.21
CA GLY A 293 -9.70 11.20 1.78
C GLY A 293 -9.45 11.29 0.28
#